data_AF-A0A9P2T8A4-F1
#
_entry.id   AF-A0A9P2T8A4-F1
#
_cell.length_a   1.000
_cell.length_b   1.000
_cell.length_c   1.000
_cell.angle_alpha   90.00
_cell.angle_beta   90.00
_cell.angle_gamma   90.00
#
_symmetry.space_group_name_H-M   'P 1'
#
loop_
_entity.id
_entity.type
_entity.pdbx_description
1 polymer ?
#
loop_
_entity_poly.entity_id
_entity_poly.type
_entity_poly.pdbx_seq_one_letter_code
_entity_poly.pdbx_strand_id
1 'polypeptide(L)'
;MAAALTDDRVTVEVINDGVHLHPAVVRMAWAAAGADRTAFVTDAMAAAGLGDGDYTLGGRRVRVADGTARLADTGAIAGSTITLADAVRRAVRDLGIPLAAAVRAASTVPAAALRLADVGALLPGRYADLVVLEPDGTLHAVYHRGRPVTGVPASRGQR
;
A
#
# COMPACT_ATOMS: atom_id res chain seq x y z
N MET A 1 13.08 10.14 -9.88
CA MET A 1 11.99 10.83 -9.16
C MET A 1 11.56 12.11 -9.87
N ALA A 2 12.42 13.13 -10.03
CA ALA A 2 12.04 14.40 -10.66
C ALA A 2 11.33 14.25 -12.02
N ALA A 3 11.90 13.49 -12.95
CA ALA A 3 11.29 13.24 -14.26
C ALA A 3 9.86 12.65 -14.18
N ALA A 4 9.62 11.73 -13.25
CA ALA A 4 8.29 11.14 -13.05
C ALA A 4 7.31 12.14 -12.44
N LEU A 5 7.77 12.98 -11.51
CA LEU A 5 6.94 14.00 -10.88
C LEU A 5 6.53 15.10 -11.87
N THR A 6 7.40 15.46 -12.81
CA THR A 6 7.18 16.54 -13.79
C THR A 6 6.44 16.13 -15.06
N ASP A 7 6.28 14.83 -15.34
CA ASP A 7 5.52 14.35 -16.50
C ASP A 7 4.12 13.91 -16.08
N ASP A 8 3.11 14.72 -16.41
CA ASP A 8 1.71 14.49 -16.02
C ASP A 8 1.09 13.20 -16.57
N ARG A 9 1.74 12.54 -17.53
CA ARG A 9 1.29 11.26 -18.08
C ARG A 9 1.70 10.07 -17.20
N VAL A 10 2.57 10.29 -16.23
CA VAL A 10 3.15 9.23 -15.40
C VAL A 10 2.39 9.10 -14.08
N THR A 11 1.91 7.89 -13.79
CA THR A 11 1.47 7.49 -12.45
C THR A 11 2.70 7.24 -11.59
N VAL A 12 2.71 7.81 -10.39
CA VAL A 12 3.81 7.75 -9.44
C VAL A 12 3.48 6.73 -8.36
N GLU A 13 4.15 5.59 -8.40
CA GLU A 13 4.03 4.56 -7.37
C GLU A 13 4.82 4.94 -6.11
N VAL A 14 4.20 4.74 -4.95
CA VAL A 14 4.75 5.11 -3.64
C VAL A 14 4.57 3.95 -2.66
N ILE A 15 5.69 3.44 -2.15
CA ILE A 15 5.71 2.50 -1.02
C ILE A 15 5.67 3.32 0.27
N ASN A 16 4.47 3.46 0.86
CA ASN A 16 4.25 4.32 2.02
C ASN A 16 4.49 3.59 3.36
N ASP A 17 5.66 2.98 3.54
CA ASP A 17 6.02 2.23 4.74
C ASP A 17 6.94 2.99 5.71
N GLY A 18 7.32 4.21 5.36
CA GLY A 18 8.24 5.04 6.16
C GLY A 18 9.68 4.52 6.22
N VAL A 19 10.00 3.46 5.47
CA VAL A 19 11.35 2.87 5.36
C VAL A 19 11.91 3.14 3.97
N HIS A 20 11.15 2.82 2.93
CA HIS A 20 11.53 3.09 1.54
C HIS A 20 11.67 4.58 1.28
N LEU A 21 10.75 5.37 1.85
CA LEU A 21 10.71 6.82 1.70
C LEU A 21 10.54 7.48 3.07
N HIS A 22 11.38 8.47 3.33
CA HIS A 22 11.16 9.36 4.46
C HIS A 22 9.81 10.10 4.30
N PRO A 23 9.04 10.36 5.38
CA PRO A 23 7.74 11.03 5.28
C PRO A 23 7.74 12.36 4.51
N ALA A 24 8.83 13.13 4.59
CA ALA A 24 8.98 14.37 3.82
C ALA A 24 9.01 14.13 2.30
N VAL A 25 9.60 13.01 1.86
CA VAL A 25 9.67 12.63 0.46
C VAL A 25 8.30 12.19 -0.06
N VAL A 26 7.52 11.48 0.76
CA VAL A 26 6.13 11.13 0.43
C VAL A 26 5.27 12.39 0.28
N ARG A 27 5.39 13.35 1.22
CA ARG A 27 4.67 14.64 1.13
C ARG A 27 5.06 15.43 -0.13
N MET A 28 6.34 15.45 -0.47
CA MET A 28 6.81 16.11 -1.71
C MET A 28 6.25 15.43 -2.96
N ALA A 29 6.30 14.09 -3.03
CA ALA A 29 5.73 13.35 -4.14
C ALA A 29 4.23 13.59 -4.28
N TRP A 30 3.50 13.56 -3.16
CA TRP A 30 2.08 13.84 -3.10
C TRP A 30 1.73 15.27 -3.55
N ALA A 31 2.50 16.26 -3.10
CA ALA A 31 2.29 17.66 -3.48
C ALA A 31 2.55 17.91 -4.97
N ALA A 32 3.51 17.19 -5.57
CA ALA A 32 3.86 17.34 -6.97
C ALA A 32 2.93 16.55 -7.91
N ALA A 33 2.66 15.27 -7.62
CA ALA A 33 1.86 14.40 -8.46
C ALA A 33 0.35 14.53 -8.21
N GLY A 34 -0.04 14.89 -6.98
CA GLY A 34 -1.43 14.99 -6.57
C GLY A 34 -2.13 13.63 -6.39
N ALA A 35 -3.39 13.70 -5.96
CA ALA A 35 -4.20 12.52 -5.63
C ALA A 35 -4.66 11.73 -6.85
N ASP A 36 -4.55 12.28 -8.06
CA ASP A 36 -4.95 11.62 -9.31
C ASP A 36 -3.81 10.83 -9.98
N ARG A 37 -2.56 11.09 -9.59
CA ARG A 37 -1.39 10.42 -10.16
C ARG A 37 -0.59 9.61 -9.14
N THR A 38 -0.84 9.76 -7.84
CA THR A 38 -0.15 8.97 -6.82
C THR A 38 -0.85 7.62 -6.62
N ALA A 39 -0.12 6.52 -6.82
CA ALA A 39 -0.59 5.17 -6.55
C ALA A 39 0.16 4.59 -5.33
N PHE A 40 -0.55 4.15 -4.31
CA PHE A 40 0.07 3.39 -3.23
C PHE A 40 0.28 1.94 -3.67
N VAL A 41 1.51 1.48 -3.50
CA VAL A 41 1.93 0.10 -3.73
C VAL A 41 2.62 -0.41 -2.47
N THR A 42 2.65 -1.73 -2.29
CA THR A 42 3.33 -2.33 -1.15
C THR A 42 4.76 -2.70 -1.47
N ASP A 43 5.05 -3.13 -2.72
CA ASP A 43 6.25 -3.91 -3.03
C ASP A 43 6.45 -5.05 -2.02
N ALA A 44 5.32 -5.66 -1.60
CA ALA A 44 5.31 -6.66 -0.55
C ALA A 44 6.04 -7.92 -0.99
N MET A 45 6.87 -8.45 -0.11
CA MET A 45 7.50 -9.76 -0.25
C MET A 45 6.83 -10.79 0.67
N ALA A 46 7.22 -12.06 0.56
CA ALA A 46 6.56 -13.20 1.23
C ALA A 46 6.34 -13.03 2.75
N ALA A 47 7.12 -12.19 3.42
CA ALA A 47 7.00 -11.91 4.84
C ALA A 47 5.81 -10.99 5.22
N ALA A 48 5.18 -10.32 4.26
CA ALA A 48 4.03 -9.46 4.53
C ALA A 48 2.90 -10.26 5.20
N GLY A 49 2.59 -9.93 6.46
CA GLY A 49 1.60 -10.62 7.27
C GLY A 49 2.09 -11.89 8.00
N LEU A 50 3.35 -12.31 7.84
CA LEU A 50 3.94 -13.48 8.51
C LEU A 50 4.83 -13.13 9.71
N GLY A 51 5.29 -11.88 9.81
CA GLY A 51 6.10 -11.37 10.92
C GLY A 51 7.62 -11.48 10.67
N ASP A 52 8.39 -11.15 11.69
CA ASP A 52 9.86 -11.14 11.63
C ASP A 52 10.44 -12.55 11.46
N GLY A 53 11.58 -12.64 10.76
CA GLY A 53 12.20 -13.93 10.48
C GLY A 53 13.15 -13.93 9.28
N ASP A 54 13.54 -15.15 8.89
CA ASP A 54 14.33 -15.42 7.70
C ASP A 54 13.45 -15.81 6.52
N TYR A 55 13.71 -15.17 5.39
CA TYR A 55 12.96 -15.36 4.15
C TYR A 55 13.90 -15.41 2.94
N THR A 56 13.34 -15.73 1.78
CA THR A 56 14.05 -15.70 0.50
C THR A 56 13.27 -14.85 -0.51
N LEU A 57 13.99 -14.00 -1.25
CA LEU A 57 13.45 -13.21 -2.36
C LEU A 57 14.38 -13.35 -3.57
N GLY A 58 13.88 -13.90 -4.68
CA GLY A 58 14.69 -14.12 -5.88
C GLY A 58 15.95 -14.97 -5.64
N GLY A 59 15.87 -15.97 -4.76
CA GLY A 59 17.01 -16.81 -4.36
C GLY A 59 18.01 -16.16 -3.40
N ARG A 60 17.77 -14.92 -2.96
CA ARG A 60 18.61 -14.20 -2.00
C ARG A 60 18.02 -14.28 -0.59
N ARG A 61 18.88 -14.41 0.42
CA ARG A 61 18.47 -14.42 1.83
C ARG A 61 18.04 -13.03 2.27
N VAL A 62 16.89 -12.95 2.92
CA VAL A 62 16.30 -11.73 3.48
C VAL A 62 16.06 -11.95 4.97
N ARG A 63 16.47 -10.98 5.79
CA ARG A 63 16.08 -10.91 7.19
C ARG A 63 15.05 -9.80 7.38
N VAL A 64 13.96 -10.15 8.04
CA VAL A 64 12.92 -9.21 8.48
C VAL A 64 13.08 -9.02 9.98
N ALA A 65 13.26 -7.78 10.39
CA ALA A 65 13.34 -7.36 11.78
C ALA A 65 12.56 -6.05 11.95
N ASP A 66 11.72 -5.97 12.97
CA ASP A 66 10.79 -4.87 13.22
C ASP A 66 9.96 -4.53 11.97
N GLY A 67 9.50 -5.57 11.26
CA GLY A 67 8.76 -5.45 10.01
C GLY A 67 9.57 -4.96 8.81
N THR A 68 10.86 -4.69 8.93
CA THR A 68 11.69 -4.19 7.81
C THR A 68 12.46 -5.32 7.13
N ALA A 69 12.21 -5.53 5.84
CA ALA A 69 12.89 -6.55 5.03
C ALA A 69 14.22 -6.04 4.45
N ARG A 70 15.33 -6.72 4.76
CA ARG A 70 16.66 -6.41 4.22
C ARG A 70 17.40 -7.64 3.74
N LEU A 71 18.17 -7.52 2.66
CA LEU A 71 19.10 -8.55 2.22
C LEU A 71 20.09 -8.86 3.34
N ALA A 72 20.25 -10.14 3.68
CA ALA A 72 21.07 -10.57 4.81
C ALA A 72 22.58 -10.35 4.58
N ASP A 73 23.02 -10.21 3.33
CA ASP A 73 24.42 -10.02 2.96
C ASP A 73 24.85 -8.55 2.91
N THR A 74 23.95 -7.65 2.50
CA THR A 74 24.27 -6.26 2.16
C THR A 74 23.49 -5.24 2.99
N GLY A 75 22.42 -5.65 3.67
CA GLY A 75 21.53 -4.75 4.42
C GLY A 75 20.63 -3.87 3.54
N ALA A 76 20.69 -4.02 2.22
CA ALA A 76 19.82 -3.31 1.29
C ALA A 76 18.35 -3.69 1.51
N ILE A 77 17.43 -2.75 1.31
CA ILE A 77 15.99 -3.01 1.41
C ILE A 77 15.60 -4.06 0.36
N ALA A 78 14.78 -5.04 0.75
CA ALA A 78 14.41 -6.19 -0.08
C ALA A 78 12.89 -6.37 -0.11
N GLY A 79 12.21 -5.46 -0.79
CA GLY A 79 10.75 -5.31 -0.73
C GLY A 79 10.28 -4.75 0.61
N SER A 80 8.96 -4.76 0.82
CA SER A 80 8.30 -4.33 2.06
C SER A 80 7.50 -5.45 2.71
N THR A 81 7.02 -5.19 3.92
CA THR A 81 6.04 -6.02 4.63
C THR A 81 4.71 -5.29 4.83
N ILE A 82 4.58 -4.04 4.37
CA ILE A 82 3.38 -3.23 4.58
C ILE A 82 2.16 -3.78 3.83
N THR A 83 0.98 -3.61 4.42
CA THR A 83 -0.31 -3.85 3.75
C THR A 83 -0.85 -2.55 3.13
N LEU A 84 -1.71 -2.64 2.11
CA LEU A 84 -2.35 -1.44 1.55
C LEU A 84 -3.22 -0.70 2.58
N ALA A 85 -3.88 -1.42 3.50
CA ALA A 85 -4.64 -0.82 4.59
C ALA A 85 -3.73 0.02 5.51
N ASP A 86 -2.56 -0.49 5.86
CA ASP A 86 -1.57 0.25 6.63
C ASP A 86 -1.01 1.45 5.86
N ALA A 87 -0.75 1.31 4.56
CA ALA A 87 -0.29 2.43 3.72
C ALA A 87 -1.30 3.58 3.70
N VAL A 88 -2.60 3.27 3.62
CA VAL A 88 -3.69 4.25 3.72
C VAL A 88 -3.75 4.85 5.13
N ARG A 89 -3.71 4.01 6.18
CA ARG A 89 -3.74 4.46 7.58
C ARG A 89 -2.61 5.44 7.88
N ARG A 90 -1.38 5.15 7.42
CA ARG A 90 -0.23 6.04 7.56
C ARG A 90 -0.37 7.34 6.77
N ALA A 91 -0.90 7.29 5.55
CA ALA A 91 -1.17 8.49 4.77
C ALA A 91 -2.10 9.46 5.52
N VAL A 92 -3.15 8.92 6.14
CA VAL A 92 -4.11 9.73 6.91
C VAL A 92 -3.50 10.23 8.23
N ARG A 93 -2.96 9.31 9.05
CA ARG A 93 -2.52 9.63 10.42
C ARG A 93 -1.20 10.38 10.48
N ASP A 94 -0.23 9.97 9.67
CA ASP A 94 1.16 10.45 9.78
C ASP A 94 1.44 11.62 8.82
N LEU A 95 0.70 11.68 7.70
CA LEU A 95 0.95 12.65 6.62
C LEU A 95 -0.18 13.67 6.44
N GLY A 96 -1.32 13.49 7.12
CA GLY A 96 -2.46 14.40 7.03
C GLY A 96 -3.20 14.38 5.70
N ILE A 97 -3.03 13.32 4.90
CA ILE A 97 -3.73 13.17 3.61
C ILE A 97 -5.20 12.82 3.90
N PRO A 98 -6.18 13.49 3.27
CA PRO A 98 -7.60 13.15 3.45
C PRO A 98 -7.89 11.68 3.09
N LEU A 99 -8.69 11.00 3.92
CA LEU A 99 -9.01 9.58 3.75
C LEU A 99 -9.48 9.25 2.33
N ALA A 100 -10.40 10.02 1.76
CA ALA A 100 -10.90 9.80 0.41
C ALA A 100 -9.77 9.83 -0.64
N ALA A 101 -8.81 10.75 -0.50
CA ALA A 101 -7.68 10.84 -1.42
C ALA A 101 -6.69 9.68 -1.23
N ALA A 102 -6.41 9.28 0.02
CA ALA A 102 -5.58 8.12 0.31
C ALA A 102 -6.21 6.82 -0.23
N VAL A 103 -7.53 6.66 -0.11
CA VAL A 103 -8.27 5.52 -0.69
C VAL A 103 -8.19 5.54 -2.22
N ARG A 104 -8.33 6.70 -2.86
CA ARG A 104 -8.16 6.80 -4.33
C ARG A 104 -6.75 6.37 -4.76
N ALA A 105 -5.72 6.78 -4.02
CA ALA A 105 -4.35 6.36 -4.30
C ALA A 105 -4.15 4.84 -4.15
N ALA A 106 -4.88 4.18 -3.25
CA ALA A 106 -4.82 2.73 -3.08
C ALA A 106 -5.77 1.92 -3.99
N SER A 107 -6.67 2.56 -4.75
CA SER A 107 -7.72 1.87 -5.51
C SER A 107 -7.97 2.48 -6.88
N THR A 108 -8.56 3.67 -6.94
CA THR A 108 -8.97 4.34 -8.19
C THR A 108 -7.79 4.62 -9.11
N VAL A 109 -6.69 5.16 -8.58
CA VAL A 109 -5.50 5.51 -9.37
C VAL A 109 -4.83 4.28 -9.99
N PRO A 110 -4.50 3.21 -9.21
CA PRO A 110 -3.93 2.00 -9.81
C PRO A 110 -4.90 1.30 -10.77
N ALA A 111 -6.21 1.28 -10.49
CA ALA A 111 -7.20 0.72 -11.42
C ALA A 111 -7.21 1.49 -12.75
N ALA A 112 -7.15 2.82 -12.72
CA ALA A 112 -7.08 3.66 -13.91
C ALA A 112 -5.78 3.43 -14.69
N ALA A 113 -4.63 3.36 -14.00
CA ALA A 113 -3.33 3.10 -14.63
C ALA A 113 -3.31 1.75 -15.36
N LEU A 114 -3.98 0.74 -14.81
CA LEU A 114 -4.13 -0.60 -15.41
C LEU A 114 -5.32 -0.72 -16.37
N ARG A 115 -6.09 0.36 -16.59
CA ARG A 115 -7.29 0.39 -17.45
C ARG A 115 -8.38 -0.61 -17.03
N LEU A 116 -8.53 -0.82 -15.72
CA LEU A 116 -9.56 -1.67 -15.15
C LEU A 116 -10.84 -0.86 -14.90
N ALA A 117 -11.84 -1.05 -15.76
CA ALA A 117 -13.08 -0.27 -15.72
C ALA A 117 -14.05 -0.69 -14.60
N ASP A 118 -14.03 -1.98 -14.22
CA ASP A 118 -15.04 -2.58 -13.34
C ASP A 118 -14.66 -2.56 -11.86
N VAL A 119 -13.52 -1.99 -11.48
CA VAL A 119 -13.01 -1.96 -10.09
C VAL A 119 -12.52 -0.56 -9.69
N GLY A 120 -12.00 -0.44 -8.47
CA GLY A 120 -11.32 0.78 -7.99
C GLY A 120 -12.25 1.93 -7.60
N ALA A 121 -13.58 1.76 -7.69
CA ALA A 121 -14.56 2.74 -7.23
C ALA A 121 -15.87 2.05 -6.81
N LEU A 122 -16.54 2.62 -5.81
CA LEU A 122 -17.87 2.18 -5.37
C LEU A 122 -18.94 2.86 -6.22
N LEU A 123 -19.26 2.26 -7.36
CA LEU A 123 -20.27 2.76 -8.30
C LEU A 123 -21.21 1.63 -8.73
N PRO A 124 -22.51 1.92 -8.94
CA PRO A 124 -23.43 0.94 -9.51
C PRO A 124 -22.90 0.37 -10.83
N GLY A 125 -23.03 -0.94 -11.01
CA GLY A 125 -22.55 -1.66 -12.20
C GLY A 125 -21.10 -2.14 -12.15
N ARG A 126 -20.31 -1.77 -11.13
CA ARG A 126 -18.95 -2.29 -10.91
C ARG A 126 -18.94 -3.51 -9.99
N TYR A 127 -17.82 -4.24 -9.96
CA TYR A 127 -17.63 -5.34 -9.02
C TYR A 127 -17.68 -4.83 -7.57
N ALA A 128 -18.37 -5.57 -6.72
CA ALA A 128 -18.38 -5.36 -5.28
C ALA A 128 -17.10 -5.91 -4.62
N ASP A 129 -15.96 -5.36 -5.03
CA ASP A 129 -14.64 -5.59 -4.43
C ASP A 129 -14.43 -4.54 -3.34
N LEU A 130 -14.59 -4.95 -2.08
CA LEU A 130 -14.68 -4.04 -0.95
C LEU A 130 -13.65 -4.41 0.12
N VAL A 131 -13.10 -3.39 0.76
CA VAL A 131 -12.38 -3.51 2.01
C VAL A 131 -13.12 -2.68 3.05
N VAL A 132 -13.53 -3.33 4.13
CA VAL A 132 -14.15 -2.69 5.29
C VAL A 132 -13.08 -2.54 6.34
N LEU A 133 -12.88 -1.30 6.80
CA LEU A 133 -11.92 -0.97 7.85
C LEU A 133 -12.68 -0.51 9.09
N GLU A 134 -12.13 -0.80 10.25
CA GLU A 134 -12.52 -0.19 11.52
C GLU A 134 -12.14 1.30 11.53
N PRO A 135 -12.73 2.12 12.43
CA PRO A 135 -12.40 3.54 12.56
C PRO A 135 -10.91 3.81 12.80
N ASP A 136 -10.18 2.86 13.38
CA ASP A 136 -8.75 2.99 13.62
C ASP A 136 -7.88 2.72 12.38
N GLY A 137 -8.49 2.25 11.29
CA GLY A 137 -7.87 1.89 10.02
C GLY A 137 -7.48 0.42 9.91
N THR A 138 -7.84 -0.41 10.90
CA THR A 138 -7.58 -1.84 10.86
C THR A 138 -8.58 -2.61 10.00
N LEU A 139 -8.18 -3.77 9.49
CA LEU A 139 -9.00 -4.57 8.58
C LEU A 139 -10.13 -5.30 9.31
N HIS A 140 -11.37 -5.00 8.94
CA HIS A 140 -12.57 -5.66 9.44
C HIS A 140 -13.02 -6.82 8.53
N ALA A 141 -13.17 -6.54 7.23
CA ALA A 141 -13.63 -7.53 6.26
C ALA A 141 -13.15 -7.23 4.83
N VAL A 142 -13.08 -8.26 4.00
CA VAL A 142 -12.82 -8.14 2.56
C VAL A 142 -13.94 -8.85 1.82
N TYR A 143 -14.44 -8.21 0.76
CA TYR A 143 -15.36 -8.80 -0.19
C TYR A 143 -14.72 -8.82 -1.56
N HIS A 144 -14.83 -9.95 -2.27
CA HIS A 144 -14.44 -10.09 -3.66
C HIS A 144 -15.68 -10.48 -4.47
N ARG A 145 -16.07 -9.63 -5.42
CA ARG A 145 -17.27 -9.75 -6.25
C ARG A 145 -18.53 -9.98 -5.40
N GLY A 146 -18.63 -9.26 -4.29
CA GLY A 146 -19.75 -9.32 -3.35
C GLY A 146 -19.76 -10.53 -2.42
N ARG A 147 -18.73 -11.39 -2.47
CA ARG A 147 -18.61 -12.55 -1.57
C ARG A 147 -17.57 -12.26 -0.48
N PRO A 148 -17.86 -12.57 0.80
CA PRO A 148 -16.87 -12.41 1.86
C PRO A 148 -15.69 -13.35 1.61
N VAL A 149 -14.48 -12.81 1.76
CA VAL A 149 -13.24 -13.59 1.72
C VAL A 149 -13.00 -14.17 3.10
N THR A 150 -12.83 -15.49 3.19
CA THR A 150 -12.55 -16.19 4.45
C THR A 150 -11.04 -16.25 4.72
N GLY A 151 -10.66 -16.42 5.99
CA GLY A 151 -9.25 -16.55 6.38
C GLY A 151 -8.44 -15.24 6.35
N VAL A 152 -9.10 -14.10 6.19
CA VAL A 152 -8.46 -12.79 6.35
C VAL A 152 -8.11 -12.61 7.83
N PRO A 153 -6.83 -12.42 8.19
CA PRO A 153 -6.47 -12.19 9.58
C PRO A 153 -7.10 -10.88 10.05
N ALA A 154 -7.96 -10.93 11.07
CA ALA A 154 -8.31 -9.73 11.82
C ALA A 154 -7.00 -9.14 12.37
N SER A 155 -6.82 -7.83 12.28
CA SER A 155 -5.62 -7.18 12.82
C SER A 155 -5.46 -7.56 14.29
N ARG A 156 -4.31 -8.11 14.66
CA ARG A 156 -3.96 -8.29 16.08
C ARG A 156 -3.89 -6.91 16.71
N GLY A 157 -4.82 -6.61 17.61
CA GLY A 157 -4.71 -5.47 18.51
C GLY A 157 -3.34 -5.50 19.22
N GLN A 158 -2.71 -4.33 19.30
CA GLN A 158 -1.45 -4.12 20.00
C GLN A 158 -1.55 -4.69 21.42
N ARG A 159 -0.55 -5.51 21.79
CA ARG A 159 -0.20 -5.75 23.20
C ARG A 159 0.61 -4.58 23.72
#